data_AF-F3GBI1-F1
#
_entry.id   AF-F3GBI1-F1
#
_cell.length_a   1.000
_cell.length_b   1.000
_cell.length_c   1.000
_cell.angle_alpha   90.00
_cell.angle_beta   90.00
_cell.angle_gamma   90.00
#
_symmetry.space_group_name_H-M   'P 1'
#
loop_
_entity.id
_entity.type
_entity.pdbx_description
1 polymer ?
#
loop_
_entity_poly.entity_id
_entity_poly.type
_entity_poly.pdbx_seq_one_letter_code
_entity_poly.pdbx_strand_id
1 'polypeptide(L)'
;MSVSNPTLITFVIYIAAMVLIGLMAYRSTNNLSDYILGGRSLGSVVTALSAGASDMSGWLLMGLPGAIYMSGLSESWIAIGLIIGAYLNWLFVAGRLRVQTEHNGDALTLPDYFSSRFEDNSGLLRIISAIVILVFFTIYCASGIVAGARLFESTFGMSYE
;
A
#
# COMPACT_ATOMS: atom_id res chain seq x y z
N MET A 1 26.04 20.43 -5.34
CA MET A 1 24.66 20.43 -5.89
C MET A 1 24.03 21.77 -5.57
N SER A 2 23.75 22.61 -6.57
CA SER A 2 23.09 23.90 -6.29
C SER A 2 21.61 23.68 -6.00
N VAL A 3 21.10 24.36 -4.97
CA VAL A 3 19.70 24.31 -4.51
C VAL A 3 18.71 24.86 -5.56
N SER A 4 19.22 25.36 -6.70
CA SER A 4 18.46 25.99 -7.78
C SER A 4 17.88 25.01 -8.82
N ASN A 5 17.90 23.69 -8.59
CA ASN A 5 17.34 22.72 -9.52
C ASN A 5 15.80 22.61 -9.32
N PRO A 6 14.96 22.95 -10.32
CA PRO A 6 13.50 22.86 -10.23
C PRO A 6 12.99 21.51 -9.71
N THR A 7 13.70 20.42 -10.04
CA THR A 7 13.39 19.07 -9.56
C THR A 7 13.51 18.94 -8.03
N LEU A 8 14.58 19.50 -7.45
CA LEU A 8 14.81 19.45 -5.99
C LEU A 8 13.77 20.29 -5.24
N ILE A 9 13.48 21.49 -5.76
CA ILE A 9 12.47 22.38 -5.17
C ILE A 9 11.09 21.70 -5.18
N THR A 10 10.70 21.13 -6.33
CA THR A 10 9.43 20.40 -6.46
C THR A 10 9.36 19.21 -5.51
N PHE A 11 10.45 18.45 -5.39
CA PHE A 11 10.54 17.32 -4.47
C PHE A 11 10.38 17.74 -3.01
N VAL A 12 11.07 18.80 -2.57
CA VAL A 12 10.97 19.31 -1.19
C VAL A 12 9.55 19.81 -0.89
N ILE A 13 8.94 20.56 -1.82
CA ILE A 13 7.56 21.02 -1.67
C ILE A 13 6.60 19.84 -1.55
N TYR A 14 6.77 18.81 -2.39
CA TYR A 14 5.96 17.60 -2.34
C TYR A 14 6.06 16.89 -0.98
N ILE A 15 7.28 16.66 -0.48
CA ILE A 15 7.49 16.04 0.84
C ILE A 15 6.89 16.89 1.96
N ALA A 16 7.09 18.22 1.93
CA ALA A 16 6.51 19.12 2.91
C ALA A 16 4.97 19.07 2.89
N ALA A 17 4.35 19.06 1.72
CA ALA A 17 2.91 18.91 1.56
C ALA A 17 2.41 17.57 2.13
N MET A 18 3.09 16.46 1.83
CA MET A 18 2.75 15.14 2.36
C MET A 18 2.81 15.09 3.89
N VAL A 19 3.86 15.65 4.50
CA VAL A 19 4.00 15.76 5.96
C VAL A 19 2.89 16.62 6.55
N LEU A 20 2.58 17.77 5.95
CA LEU A 20 1.50 18.65 6.40
C LEU A 20 0.14 17.95 6.36
N ILE A 21 -0.16 17.20 5.28
CA ILE A 21 -1.39 16.40 5.17
C ILE A 21 -1.44 15.36 6.30
N GLY A 22 -0.34 14.66 6.57
CA GLY A 22 -0.25 13.70 7.67
C GLY A 22 -0.50 14.33 9.05
N LEU A 23 0.10 15.50 9.31
CA LEU A 23 -0.10 16.24 10.56
C LEU A 23 -1.54 16.78 10.71
N MET A 24 -2.16 17.19 9.61
CA MET A 24 -3.58 17.58 9.62
C MET A 24 -4.48 16.37 9.89
N ALA A 25 -4.24 15.25 9.22
CA ALA A 25 -5.02 14.02 9.38
C ALA A 25 -4.86 13.41 10.78
N TYR A 26 -3.69 13.56 11.41
CA TYR A 26 -3.45 13.11 12.79
C TYR A 26 -4.46 13.69 13.79
N ARG A 27 -4.93 14.93 13.57
CA ARG A 27 -5.94 15.56 14.44
C ARG A 27 -7.32 14.92 14.33
N SER A 28 -7.58 14.17 13.27
CA SER A 28 -8.85 13.46 13.03
C SER A 28 -8.84 12.02 13.58
N THR A 29 -7.71 11.55 14.12
CA THR A 29 -7.56 10.19 14.64
C THR A 29 -7.73 10.17 16.15
N ASN A 30 -8.87 9.67 16.63
CA ASN A 30 -9.16 9.59 18.08
C ASN A 30 -9.13 8.16 18.62
N ASN A 31 -9.33 7.16 17.76
CA ASN A 31 -9.35 5.75 18.13
C ASN A 31 -8.73 4.85 17.05
N LEU A 32 -8.67 3.54 17.31
CA LEU A 32 -8.04 2.58 16.41
C LEU A 32 -8.79 2.41 15.07
N SER A 33 -10.12 2.53 15.07
CA SER A 33 -10.93 2.47 13.84
C SER A 33 -10.69 3.70 12.96
N ASP A 34 -10.55 4.88 13.57
CA ASP A 34 -10.13 6.09 12.85
C ASP A 34 -8.75 5.90 12.22
N TYR A 35 -7.82 5.31 12.96
CA TYR A 35 -6.45 5.09 12.50
C TYR A 35 -6.35 4.05 11.36
N ILE A 36 -7.04 2.92 11.48
CA ILE A 36 -6.92 1.81 10.53
C ILE A 36 -7.85 2.00 9.32
N LEU A 37 -9.07 2.51 9.51
CA LEU A 37 -10.11 2.55 8.49
C LEU A 37 -10.59 3.98 8.16
N GLY A 38 -9.94 5.02 8.70
CA GLY A 38 -10.38 6.40 8.51
C GLY A 38 -11.80 6.64 9.04
N GLY A 39 -12.19 5.91 10.09
CA GLY A 39 -13.54 5.99 10.67
C GLY A 39 -14.64 5.52 9.71
N ARG A 40 -14.26 4.86 8.60
CA ARG A 40 -15.16 4.44 7.51
C ARG A 40 -15.96 5.59 6.87
N SER A 41 -15.51 6.83 7.05
CA SER A 41 -16.16 8.02 6.50
C SER A 41 -15.62 8.42 5.12
N LEU A 42 -14.58 7.73 4.62
CA LEU A 42 -13.98 8.01 3.33
C LEU A 42 -14.92 7.58 2.19
N GLY A 43 -15.19 8.49 1.26
CA GLY A 43 -16.00 8.21 0.08
C GLY A 43 -15.35 7.18 -0.86
N SER A 44 -16.16 6.58 -1.73
CA SER A 44 -15.73 5.49 -2.63
C SER A 44 -14.52 5.85 -3.50
N VAL A 45 -14.47 7.07 -4.03
CA VAL A 45 -13.37 7.55 -4.89
C VAL A 45 -12.05 7.63 -4.11
N VAL A 46 -12.09 8.22 -2.91
CA VAL A 46 -10.89 8.37 -2.06
C VAL A 46 -10.38 7.00 -1.63
N THR A 47 -11.28 6.10 -1.24
CA THR A 47 -10.93 4.73 -0.86
C THR A 47 -10.34 3.95 -2.04
N ALA A 48 -10.90 4.07 -3.25
CA ALA A 48 -10.38 3.41 -4.44
C ALA A 48 -8.99 3.94 -4.85
N LEU A 49 -8.79 5.27 -4.81
CA LEU A 49 -7.49 5.88 -5.09
C LEU A 49 -6.45 5.49 -4.03
N SER A 50 -6.83 5.45 -2.75
CA SER A 50 -5.94 5.00 -1.68
C SER A 50 -5.55 3.54 -1.86
N ALA A 51 -6.50 2.66 -2.20
CA ALA A 51 -6.22 1.25 -2.46
C ALA A 51 -5.28 1.08 -3.66
N GLY A 52 -5.53 1.82 -4.75
CA GLY A 52 -4.66 1.83 -5.93
C GLY A 52 -3.25 2.34 -5.60
N ALA A 53 -3.14 3.47 -4.90
CA ALA A 53 -1.85 4.03 -4.52
C ALA A 53 -1.02 3.08 -3.64
N SER A 54 -1.67 2.32 -2.74
CA SER A 54 -1.01 1.29 -1.93
C SER A 54 -0.50 0.10 -2.75
N ASP A 55 -1.22 -0.27 -3.81
CA ASP A 55 -0.80 -1.34 -4.73
C ASP A 55 0.37 -0.90 -5.64
N MET A 56 0.37 0.38 -6.03
CA MET A 56 1.38 1.00 -6.89
C MET A 56 2.68 1.31 -6.14
N SER A 57 3.53 0.29 -5.99
CA SER A 57 4.87 0.42 -5.41
C SER A 57 5.96 0.77 -6.43
N GLY A 58 7.23 0.72 -6.01
CA GLY A 58 8.39 0.79 -6.92
C GLY A 58 8.35 -0.24 -8.06
N TRP A 59 7.53 -1.30 -7.94
CA TRP A 59 7.21 -2.22 -9.03
C TRP A 59 6.66 -1.52 -10.28
N LEU A 60 5.79 -0.51 -10.14
CA LEU A 60 5.21 0.16 -11.30
C LEU A 60 6.24 0.98 -12.08
N LEU A 61 7.18 1.62 -11.37
CA LEU A 61 8.18 2.49 -11.98
C LEU A 61 9.41 1.74 -12.49
N MET A 62 9.81 0.65 -11.82
CA MET A 62 11.02 -0.08 -12.19
C MET A 62 10.78 -1.54 -12.58
N GLY A 63 9.81 -2.21 -11.97
CA GLY A 63 9.53 -3.62 -12.21
C GLY A 63 8.92 -3.89 -13.58
N LEU A 64 7.70 -3.38 -13.81
CA LEU A 64 6.98 -3.62 -15.07
C LEU A 64 7.69 -3.01 -16.28
N PRO A 65 8.16 -1.74 -16.27
CA PRO A 65 8.93 -1.19 -17.38
C PRO A 65 10.24 -1.93 -17.60
N GLY A 66 10.92 -2.40 -16.54
CA GLY A 66 12.13 -3.20 -16.64
C GLY A 66 11.89 -4.54 -17.34
N ALA A 67 10.80 -5.23 -16.98
CA ALA A 67 10.39 -6.47 -17.62
C ALA A 67 10.08 -6.28 -19.12
N ILE A 68 9.32 -5.23 -19.46
CA ILE A 68 9.01 -4.89 -20.86
C ILE A 68 10.28 -4.50 -21.63
N TYR A 69 11.21 -3.77 -21.00
CA TYR A 69 12.47 -3.39 -21.63
C TYR A 69 13.34 -4.61 -21.94
N MET A 70 13.37 -5.62 -21.06
CA MET A 70 14.17 -6.83 -21.24
C MET A 70 13.53 -7.86 -22.17
N SER A 71 12.23 -8.11 -22.03
CA SER A 71 11.51 -9.21 -22.69
C SER A 71 10.60 -8.75 -23.83
N GLY A 72 10.42 -7.44 -23.99
CA GLY A 72 9.57 -6.83 -25.01
C GLY A 72 8.11 -6.67 -24.58
N LEU A 73 7.27 -6.25 -25.54
CA LEU A 73 5.84 -5.99 -25.32
C LEU A 73 5.03 -7.24 -24.96
N SER A 74 5.59 -8.44 -25.08
CA SER A 74 4.97 -9.68 -24.63
C SER A 74 4.54 -9.56 -23.17
N GLU A 75 5.33 -8.90 -22.31
CA GLU A 75 5.05 -8.70 -20.87
C GLU A 75 3.84 -7.79 -20.57
N SER A 76 3.23 -7.17 -21.57
CA SER A 76 2.01 -6.37 -21.40
C SER A 76 0.84 -7.18 -20.83
N TRP A 77 0.87 -8.51 -20.95
CA TRP A 77 -0.10 -9.41 -20.33
C TRP A 77 -0.20 -9.23 -18.80
N ILE A 78 0.89 -8.80 -18.14
CA ILE A 78 0.92 -8.52 -16.70
C ILE A 78 -0.08 -7.40 -16.38
N ALA A 79 -0.06 -6.30 -17.14
CA ALA A 79 -0.96 -5.17 -16.92
C ALA A 79 -2.43 -5.58 -17.12
N ILE A 80 -2.72 -6.35 -18.17
CA ILE A 80 -4.07 -6.86 -18.45
C ILE A 80 -4.53 -7.79 -17.31
N GLY A 81 -3.66 -8.71 -16.89
CA GLY A 81 -3.94 -9.64 -15.80
C GLY A 81 -4.19 -8.93 -14.47
N LEU A 82 -3.43 -7.88 -14.16
CA LEU A 82 -3.63 -7.07 -12.94
C LEU A 82 -4.97 -6.34 -12.96
N ILE A 83 -5.35 -5.72 -14.09
CA ILE A 83 -6.63 -5.03 -14.21
C ILE A 83 -7.80 -6.00 -14.00
N ILE A 84 -7.77 -7.14 -14.69
CA ILE A 84 -8.83 -8.16 -14.57
C ILE A 84 -8.83 -8.75 -13.16
N GLY A 85 -7.67 -9.11 -12.63
CA GLY A 85 -7.53 -9.68 -11.29
C GLY A 85 -8.02 -8.75 -10.19
N ALA A 86 -7.65 -7.47 -10.26
CA ALA A 86 -8.14 -6.45 -9.34
C ALA A 86 -9.67 -6.32 -9.44
N TYR A 87 -10.21 -6.21 -10.66
CA TYR A 87 -11.66 -6.13 -10.86
C TYR A 87 -12.40 -7.33 -10.26
N LEU A 88 -11.95 -8.56 -10.54
CA LEU A 88 -12.57 -9.77 -10.01
C LEU A 88 -12.42 -9.88 -8.49
N ASN A 89 -11.29 -9.45 -7.92
CA ASN A 89 -11.09 -9.41 -6.47
C ASN A 89 -12.11 -8.46 -5.80
N TRP A 90 -12.27 -7.25 -6.34
CA TRP A 90 -13.26 -6.30 -5.84
C TRP A 90 -14.69 -6.81 -5.98
N LEU A 91 -15.01 -7.44 -7.11
CA LEU A 91 -16.34 -7.97 -7.39
C LEU A 91 -16.72 -9.14 -6.46
N PHE A 92 -15.81 -10.08 -6.23
CA PHE A 92 -16.13 -11.33 -5.52
C PHE A 92 -15.73 -11.34 -4.05
N VAL A 93 -14.66 -10.64 -3.67
CA VAL A 93 -14.06 -10.73 -2.33
C VAL A 93 -14.40 -9.51 -1.48
N ALA A 94 -14.17 -8.29 -1.98
CA ALA A 94 -14.21 -7.08 -1.16
C ALA A 94 -15.57 -6.88 -0.44
N GLY A 95 -16.69 -6.96 -1.17
CA GLY A 95 -18.02 -6.79 -0.59
C GLY A 95 -18.36 -7.86 0.45
N ARG A 96 -18.03 -9.12 0.18
CA ARG A 96 -18.27 -10.24 1.11
C ARG A 96 -17.42 -10.11 2.37
N LEU A 97 -16.14 -9.76 2.21
CA LEU A 97 -15.23 -9.55 3.33
C LEU A 97 -15.70 -8.40 4.23
N ARG A 98 -16.23 -7.31 3.65
CA ARG A 98 -16.78 -6.19 4.42
C ARG A 98 -17.96 -6.60 5.30
N VAL A 99 -18.90 -7.39 4.77
CA VAL A 99 -20.05 -7.88 5.55
C VAL A 99 -19.59 -8.84 6.64
N GLN A 100 -18.63 -9.72 6.33
CA GLN A 100 -18.12 -10.70 7.29
C GLN A 100 -17.31 -10.07 8.42
N THR A 101 -16.48 -9.07 8.12
CA THR A 101 -15.71 -8.35 9.17
C THR A 101 -16.63 -7.67 10.18
N GLU A 102 -17.75 -7.08 9.74
CA GLU A 102 -18.77 -6.51 10.63
C GLU A 102 -19.43 -7.57 11.51
N HIS A 103 -19.86 -8.68 10.90
CA HIS A 103 -20.56 -9.74 11.61
C HIS A 103 -19.68 -10.44 12.66
N ASN A 104 -18.37 -10.56 12.38
CA ASN A 104 -17.42 -11.25 13.26
C ASN A 104 -16.69 -10.25 14.18
N GLY A 105 -17.46 -9.45 14.92
CA GLY A 105 -16.94 -8.57 15.97
C GLY A 105 -16.36 -7.24 15.49
N ASP A 106 -16.83 -6.73 14.34
CA ASP A 106 -16.32 -5.52 13.69
C ASP A 106 -14.78 -5.52 13.50
N ALA A 107 -14.26 -6.65 13.04
CA ALA A 107 -12.83 -6.88 12.92
C ALA A 107 -12.14 -5.82 12.04
N LEU A 108 -11.09 -5.21 12.57
CA LEU A 108 -10.36 -4.12 11.90
C LEU A 108 -9.20 -4.62 11.02
N THR A 109 -8.73 -5.85 11.24
CA THR A 109 -7.59 -6.44 10.51
C THR A 109 -7.87 -7.87 10.08
N LEU A 110 -7.14 -8.39 9.09
CA LEU A 110 -7.29 -9.78 8.64
C LEU A 110 -6.97 -10.82 9.73
N PRO A 111 -5.89 -10.70 10.52
CA PRO A 111 -5.63 -11.65 11.61
C PRO A 111 -6.73 -11.66 12.67
N ASP A 112 -7.30 -10.49 12.98
CA ASP A 112 -8.41 -10.37 13.92
C ASP A 112 -9.69 -11.00 13.33
N TYR A 113 -9.98 -10.72 12.06
CA TYR A 113 -11.07 -11.34 11.31
C TYR A 113 -10.97 -12.88 11.27
N PHE A 114 -9.80 -13.44 11.00
CA PHE A 114 -9.63 -14.89 11.00
C PHE A 114 -9.81 -15.48 12.40
N SER A 115 -9.27 -14.82 13.41
CA SER A 115 -9.42 -15.24 14.80
C SER A 115 -10.89 -15.24 15.24
N SER A 116 -11.67 -14.21 14.89
CA SER A 116 -13.09 -14.14 15.23
C SER A 116 -13.96 -15.07 14.38
N ARG A 117 -13.72 -15.13 13.07
CA ARG A 117 -14.49 -15.96 12.12
C ARG A 117 -14.39 -17.45 12.38
N PHE A 118 -13.24 -17.93 12.88
CA PHE A 118 -12.99 -19.33 13.19
C PHE A 118 -13.04 -19.65 14.69
N GLU A 119 -13.49 -18.69 15.51
CA GLU A 119 -13.60 -18.85 16.97
C GLU A 119 -12.29 -19.36 17.61
N ASP A 120 -11.15 -18.83 17.15
CA ASP A 120 -9.83 -19.26 17.59
C ASP A 120 -9.53 -18.77 19.01
N ASN A 121 -9.84 -19.62 19.98
CA ASN A 121 -9.54 -19.40 21.40
C ASN A 121 -8.05 -19.52 21.74
N SER A 122 -7.24 -20.13 20.87
CA SER A 122 -5.80 -20.33 21.10
C SER A 122 -4.94 -19.13 20.65
N GLY A 123 -5.49 -18.28 19.79
CA GLY A 123 -4.78 -17.14 19.18
C GLY A 123 -3.76 -17.54 18.10
N LEU A 124 -3.67 -18.82 17.77
CA LEU A 124 -2.68 -19.36 16.84
C LEU A 124 -2.90 -18.85 15.41
N LEU A 125 -4.15 -18.75 14.93
CA LEU A 125 -4.46 -18.18 13.62
C LEU A 125 -4.06 -16.71 13.54
N ARG A 126 -4.28 -15.95 14.62
CA ARG A 126 -3.90 -14.55 14.71
C ARG A 126 -2.38 -14.39 14.62
N ILE A 127 -1.63 -15.17 15.40
CA ILE A 127 -0.16 -15.12 15.43
C ILE A 127 0.43 -15.52 14.08
N ILE A 128 0.00 -16.64 13.51
CA ILE A 128 0.51 -17.09 12.20
C ILE A 128 0.21 -16.06 11.12
N SER A 129 -1.03 -15.56 11.05
CA SER A 129 -1.41 -14.55 10.06
C SER A 129 -0.59 -13.26 10.23
N ALA A 130 -0.39 -12.80 11.46
CA ALA A 130 0.41 -11.63 11.75
C ALA A 130 1.89 -11.82 11.37
N ILE A 131 2.48 -12.99 11.64
CA ILE A 131 3.86 -13.31 11.26
C ILE A 131 4.01 -13.33 9.75
N VAL A 132 3.09 -13.99 9.04
CA VAL A 132 3.10 -14.03 7.57
C VAL A 132 3.06 -12.60 7.01
N ILE A 133 2.09 -11.79 7.46
CA ILE A 133 2.00 -10.38 7.04
C ILE A 133 3.31 -9.65 7.36
N LEU A 134 3.83 -9.76 8.58
CA LEU A 134 5.05 -9.06 9.00
C LEU A 134 6.24 -9.41 8.11
N VAL A 135 6.47 -10.70 7.83
CA VAL A 135 7.62 -11.15 7.01
C VAL A 135 7.52 -10.61 5.58
N PHE A 136 6.38 -10.83 4.91
CA PHE A 136 6.22 -10.40 3.52
C PHE A 136 6.18 -8.87 3.40
N PHE A 137 5.52 -8.18 4.35
CA PHE A 137 5.45 -6.73 4.36
C PHE A 137 6.81 -6.08 4.66
N THR A 138 7.65 -6.71 5.49
CA THR A 138 9.02 -6.25 5.73
C THR A 138 9.85 -6.28 4.44
N ILE A 139 9.79 -7.39 3.70
CA ILE A 139 10.49 -7.51 2.40
C ILE A 139 9.96 -6.48 1.40
N TYR A 140 8.64 -6.28 1.37
CA TYR A 140 8.00 -5.29 0.53
C TYR A 140 8.44 -3.85 0.89
N CYS A 141 8.45 -3.47 2.16
CA CYS A 141 8.93 -2.15 2.58
C CYS A 141 10.42 -1.95 2.27
N ALA A 142 11.24 -2.98 2.49
CA ALA A 142 12.67 -2.94 2.16
C ALA A 142 12.89 -2.71 0.65
N SER A 143 12.13 -3.40 -0.22
CA SER A 143 12.22 -3.19 -1.67
C SER A 143 11.78 -1.79 -2.07
N GLY A 144 10.78 -1.21 -1.40
CA GLY A 144 10.37 0.18 -1.57
C GLY A 144 11.47 1.19 -1.23
N ILE A 145 12.21 0.97 -0.14
CA ILE A 145 13.35 1.82 0.24
C ILE A 145 14.47 1.72 -0.80
N VAL A 146 14.81 0.50 -1.24
CA VAL A 146 15.82 0.27 -2.29
C VAL A 146 15.41 0.99 -3.58
N ALA A 147 14.13 0.92 -3.96
CA ALA A 147 13.62 1.60 -5.13
C ALA A 147 13.73 3.12 -5.01
N GLY A 148 13.43 3.67 -3.83
CA GLY A 148 13.64 5.08 -3.51
C GLY A 148 15.11 5.48 -3.63
N ALA A 149 16.04 4.74 -3.01
CA ALA A 149 17.48 5.03 -3.06
C ALA A 149 18.01 5.05 -4.50
N ARG A 150 17.60 4.09 -5.34
CA ARG A 150 17.95 4.07 -6.78
C ARG A 150 17.37 5.25 -7.56
N LEU A 151 16.16 5.69 -7.21
CA LEU A 151 15.58 6.91 -7.79
C LEU A 151 16.43 8.13 -7.43
N PHE A 152 16.88 8.25 -6.17
CA PHE A 152 17.73 9.36 -5.75
C PHE A 152 19.12 9.35 -6.41
N GLU A 153 19.74 8.17 -6.52
CA GLU A 153 21.00 7.98 -7.23
C GLU A 153 20.88 8.42 -8.69
N SER A 154 19.86 7.93 -9.41
CA SER A 154 19.67 8.23 -10.84
C SER A 154 19.21 9.66 -11.13
N THR A 155 18.40 10.26 -10.25
CA THR A 155 17.78 11.58 -10.50
C THR A 155 18.63 12.74 -9.97
N PHE A 156 19.26 12.55 -8.81
CA PHE A 156 20.00 13.62 -8.11
C PHE A 156 21.50 13.37 -8.06
N GLY A 157 21.99 12.21 -8.51
CA GLY A 157 23.42 11.87 -8.50
C GLY A 157 23.99 11.68 -7.09
N MET A 158 23.13 11.38 -6.11
CA MET A 158 23.54 11.10 -4.74
C MET A 158 24.06 9.65 -4.62
N SER A 159 24.88 9.38 -3.61
CA SER A 159 25.27 8.01 -3.29
C SER A 159 24.04 7.17 -2.95
N TYR A 160 24.11 5.89 -3.28
CA TYR A 160 23.10 4.91 -2.90
C TYR A 160 23.08 4.62 -1.39
N GLU A 161 24.24 4.72 -0.73
CA GLU A 161 24.40 4.71 0.74
C GLU A 161 23.91 6.02 1.36
#